data_AF-A0A6N8FEV2-F1
#
_entry.id   AF-A0A6N8FEV2-F1
#
_cell.length_a   1.000
_cell.length_b   1.000
_cell.length_c   1.000
_cell.angle_alpha   90.00
_cell.angle_beta   90.00
_cell.angle_gamma   90.00
#
_symmetry.space_group_name_H-M   'P 1'
#
loop_
_entity.id
_entity.type
_entity.pdbx_description
1 polymer ?
#
loop_
_entity_poly.entity_id
_entity_poly.type
_entity_poly.pdbx_seq_one_letter_code
_entity_poly.pdbx_strand_id
1 'polypeptide(L)'
;MKIVFAFLAAILLPALLITAWYLYGQFVTFEHDDPYIWVRTRGFLAICITVSAGFVVFLGLPTYFLLRKLNSVNWWATLISGFVLGAIPMAIFTWPLRYPEMKTSASVNGVKTMIDGVPTLDGWLQFLQGVSFLGVCGMVGALAFWLAAPNKPLKQDK
;
A
#
# COMPACT_ATOMS: atom_id res chain seq x y z
N MET A 1 19.89 7.80 -14.70
CA MET A 1 20.17 7.41 -13.29
C MET A 1 19.18 8.00 -12.29
N LYS A 2 18.95 9.32 -12.23
CA LYS A 2 18.04 9.95 -11.24
C LYS A 2 16.63 9.35 -11.16
N ILE A 3 16.03 8.96 -12.29
CA ILE A 3 14.68 8.37 -12.29
C ILE A 3 14.64 6.93 -11.76
N VAL A 4 15.73 6.16 -11.94
CA VAL A 4 15.85 4.80 -11.42
C VAL A 4 15.89 4.85 -9.89
N PHE A 5 16.63 5.81 -9.32
CA PHE A 5 16.60 6.08 -7.87
C PHE A 5 15.21 6.44 -7.36
N ALA A 6 14.41 7.17 -8.14
CA ALA A 6 13.03 7.50 -7.75
C ALA A 6 12.13 6.26 -7.67
N PHE A 7 12.26 5.32 -8.61
CA PHE A 7 11.54 4.05 -8.54
C PHE A 7 12.04 3.15 -7.42
N LEU A 8 13.36 3.11 -7.17
CA LEU A 8 13.91 2.38 -6.02
C LEU A 8 13.39 2.96 -4.69
N ALA A 9 13.32 4.28 -4.56
CA ALA A 9 12.75 4.94 -3.38
C ALA A 9 11.26 4.59 -3.21
N ALA A 10 10.50 4.54 -4.31
CA ALA A 10 9.08 4.15 -4.31
C ALA A 10 8.86 2.72 -3.82
N ILE A 11 9.80 1.82 -4.08
CA ILE A 11 9.76 0.43 -3.61
C ILE A 11 10.15 0.34 -2.13
N LEU A 12 11.30 0.94 -1.79
CA LEU A 12 11.92 0.74 -0.48
C LEU A 12 11.18 1.46 0.63
N LEU A 13 10.70 2.68 0.41
CA LEU A 13 10.09 3.48 1.49
C LEU A 13 8.85 2.79 2.12
N PRO A 14 7.81 2.40 1.37
CA PRO A 14 6.66 1.72 1.95
C PRO A 14 7.04 0.37 2.57
N ALA A 15 7.94 -0.40 1.93
CA ALA A 15 8.37 -1.69 2.46
C ALA A 15 9.09 -1.54 3.81
N LEU A 16 9.98 -0.56 3.93
CA LEU A 16 10.71 -0.29 5.17
C LEU A 16 9.79 0.21 6.29
N LEU A 17 8.83 1.09 5.98
CA LEU A 17 7.89 1.58 6.99
C LEU A 17 6.99 0.47 7.55
N ILE A 18 6.44 -0.38 6.67
CA ILE A 18 5.60 -1.51 7.09
C ILE A 18 6.45 -2.53 7.87
N THR A 19 7.68 -2.78 7.45
CA THR A 19 8.60 -3.68 8.15
C THR A 19 8.98 -3.12 9.52
N ALA A 20 9.23 -1.82 9.63
CA ALA A 20 9.54 -1.16 10.90
C ALA A 20 8.36 -1.24 11.87
N TRP A 21 7.13 -1.00 11.37
CA TRP A 21 5.91 -1.20 12.15
C TRP A 21 5.76 -2.65 12.64
N TYR A 22 5.99 -3.62 11.75
CA TYR A 22 5.97 -5.04 12.11
C TYR A 22 7.02 -5.39 13.16
N LEU A 23 8.26 -4.92 12.98
CA LEU A 23 9.36 -5.14 13.93
C LEU A 23 9.04 -4.55 15.31
N TYR A 24 8.47 -3.35 15.36
CA TYR A 24 7.99 -2.76 16.60
C TYR A 24 6.96 -3.66 17.29
N GLY A 25 5.98 -4.18 16.54
CA GLY A 25 4.99 -5.12 17.07
C GLY A 25 5.62 -6.42 17.61
N GLN A 26 6.70 -6.90 16.99
CA GLN A 26 7.43 -8.07 17.47
C GLN A 26 8.07 -7.81 18.85
N PHE A 27 8.73 -6.67 19.04
CA PHE A 27 9.34 -6.32 20.33
C PHE A 27 8.33 -6.08 21.46
N VAL A 28 7.12 -5.63 21.12
CA VAL A 28 6.04 -5.44 22.11
C VAL A 28 5.39 -6.77 22.51
N THR A 29 5.36 -7.74 21.61
CA THR A 29 4.61 -9.00 21.80
C THR A 29 5.46 -10.14 22.37
N PHE A 30 6.74 -10.21 21.98
CA PHE A 30 7.64 -11.30 22.34
C PHE A 30 8.71 -10.83 23.33
N GLU A 31 9.29 -11.79 24.05
CA GLU A 31 10.44 -11.53 24.92
C GLU A 31 11.63 -11.02 24.10
N HIS A 32 12.41 -10.11 24.69
CA HIS A 32 13.49 -9.41 24.00
C HIS A 32 14.59 -10.35 23.48
N ASP A 33 14.77 -11.51 24.13
CA ASP A 33 15.78 -12.50 23.80
C ASP A 33 15.30 -13.56 22.79
N ASP A 34 14.08 -13.44 22.24
CA ASP A 34 13.57 -14.36 21.23
C ASP A 34 14.40 -14.26 19.93
N PRO A 35 15.20 -15.29 19.57
CA PRO A 35 16.05 -15.26 18.38
C PRO A 35 15.22 -15.23 17.08
N TYR A 36 13.94 -15.60 17.12
CA TYR A 36 13.07 -15.65 15.95
C TYR A 36 12.56 -14.29 15.50
N ILE A 37 12.69 -13.23 16.31
CA ILE A 37 12.30 -11.86 15.92
C ILE A 37 12.99 -11.46 14.61
N TRP A 38 14.30 -11.65 14.53
CA TRP A 38 15.08 -11.29 13.35
C TRP A 38 14.75 -12.15 12.12
N VAL A 39 14.48 -13.44 12.32
CA VAL A 39 14.14 -14.36 11.25
C VAL A 39 12.78 -13.98 10.64
N ARG A 40 11.78 -13.72 11.48
CA ARG A 40 10.45 -13.28 11.05
C ARG A 40 10.50 -11.94 10.31
N THR A 41 11.21 -10.95 10.86
CA THR A 41 11.31 -9.62 10.25
C THR A 41 12.05 -9.65 8.91
N ARG A 42 13.11 -10.45 8.76
CA ARG A 42 13.82 -10.60 7.47
C ARG A 42 12.92 -11.23 6.41
N GLY A 43 12.20 -12.29 6.76
CA GLY A 43 11.24 -12.92 5.86
C GLY A 43 10.13 -11.96 5.43
N PHE A 44 9.58 -11.22 6.39
CA PHE A 44 8.55 -10.21 6.13
C PHE A 44 9.05 -9.07 5.23
N LEU A 45 10.26 -8.54 5.50
CA LEU A 45 10.89 -7.52 4.66
C LEU A 45 11.04 -7.98 3.22
N ALA A 46 11.51 -9.21 3.01
CA ALA A 46 11.69 -9.77 1.67
C ALA A 46 10.35 -9.80 0.90
N ILE A 47 9.28 -10.28 1.55
CA ILE A 47 7.94 -10.29 0.96
C ILE A 47 7.46 -8.86 0.64
N CYS A 48 7.61 -7.91 1.58
CA CYS A 48 7.22 -6.53 1.37
C CYS A 48 7.95 -5.89 0.18
N ILE A 49 9.25 -6.11 0.05
CA ILE A 49 10.04 -5.62 -1.08
C ILE A 49 9.56 -6.27 -2.38
N THR A 50 9.35 -7.59 -2.42
CA THR A 50 8.89 -8.29 -3.62
C THR A 50 7.52 -7.79 -4.07
N VAL A 51 6.57 -7.64 -3.14
CA VAL A 51 5.22 -7.13 -3.45
C VAL A 51 5.31 -5.68 -3.93
N SER A 52 6.03 -4.82 -3.21
CA SER A 52 6.17 -3.41 -3.59
C SER A 52 6.85 -3.25 -4.95
N ALA A 53 7.91 -4.02 -5.22
CA ALA A 53 8.58 -4.05 -6.52
C ALA A 53 7.63 -4.48 -7.63
N GLY A 54 6.81 -5.51 -7.41
CA GLY A 54 5.77 -5.92 -8.36
C GLY A 54 4.80 -4.77 -8.68
N PHE A 55 4.26 -4.11 -7.66
CA PHE A 55 3.36 -2.97 -7.87
C PHE A 55 4.02 -1.83 -8.64
N VAL A 56 5.27 -1.47 -8.29
CA VAL A 56 5.97 -0.38 -8.96
C VAL A 56 6.29 -0.74 -10.41
N VAL A 57 6.72 -1.96 -10.69
CA VAL A 57 7.09 -2.39 -12.05
C VAL A 57 5.86 -2.55 -12.94
N PHE A 58 4.80 -3.21 -12.46
CA PHE A 58 3.63 -3.53 -13.28
C PHE A 58 2.59 -2.40 -13.34
N LEU A 59 2.46 -1.59 -12.28
CA LEU A 59 1.45 -0.54 -12.21
C LEU A 59 2.09 0.86 -12.17
N GLY A 60 3.09 1.05 -11.32
CA GLY A 60 3.74 2.36 -11.14
C GLY A 60 4.42 2.90 -12.40
N LEU A 61 5.19 2.07 -13.11
CA LEU A 61 5.88 2.44 -14.34
C LEU A 61 4.90 2.87 -15.46
N PRO A 62 3.90 2.05 -15.85
CA PRO A 62 2.91 2.45 -16.85
C PRO A 62 2.18 3.74 -16.48
N THR A 63 1.76 3.87 -15.22
CA THR A 63 1.06 5.08 -14.75
C THR A 63 1.94 6.32 -14.83
N TYR A 64 3.22 6.22 -14.50
CA TYR A 64 4.16 7.33 -14.68
C TYR A 64 4.28 7.77 -16.15
N PHE A 65 4.44 6.82 -17.08
CA PHE A 65 4.50 7.14 -18.51
C PHE A 65 3.20 7.76 -19.02
N LEU A 66 2.06 7.27 -18.55
CA LEU A 66 0.74 7.82 -18.87
C LEU A 66 0.59 9.27 -18.36
N LEU A 67 0.91 9.53 -17.09
CA LEU A 67 0.87 10.87 -16.50
C LEU A 67 1.82 11.84 -17.23
N ARG A 68 3.00 11.35 -17.64
CA ARG A 68 3.97 12.13 -18.42
C ARG A 68 3.44 12.45 -19.82
N LYS A 69 2.80 11.50 -20.51
CA LYS A 69 2.19 11.73 -21.82
C LYS A 69 1.06 12.76 -21.75
N LEU A 70 0.34 12.80 -20.63
CA LEU A 70 -0.76 13.74 -20.38
C LEU A 70 -0.29 15.09 -19.81
N ASN A 71 1.03 15.35 -19.72
CA ASN A 71 1.60 16.53 -19.06
C ASN A 71 1.00 16.84 -17.67
N SER A 72 0.52 15.81 -16.97
CA SER A 72 -0.22 15.91 -15.71
C SER A 72 0.62 15.42 -14.53
N VAL A 73 1.95 15.46 -14.66
CA VAL A 73 2.90 15.10 -13.60
C VAL A 73 2.93 16.25 -12.59
N ASN A 74 1.91 16.31 -11.75
CA ASN A 74 1.82 17.21 -10.62
C ASN A 74 1.81 16.42 -9.31
N TRP A 75 2.03 17.12 -8.19
CA TRP A 75 2.09 16.51 -6.85
C TRP A 75 0.84 15.70 -6.54
N TRP A 76 -0.34 16.29 -6.74
CA TRP A 76 -1.62 15.69 -6.40
C TRP A 76 -1.97 14.47 -7.27
N ALA A 77 -1.77 14.55 -8.57
CA ALA A 77 -1.99 13.46 -9.50
C ALA A 77 -1.07 12.27 -9.19
N THR A 78 0.18 12.54 -8.81
CA THR A 78 1.12 11.49 -8.42
C THR A 78 0.65 10.79 -7.14
N LEU A 79 0.32 11.54 -6.08
CA LEU A 79 -0.17 10.96 -4.82
C LEU A 79 -1.50 10.21 -4.98
N ILE A 80 -2.47 10.80 -5.67
CA ILE A 80 -3.78 10.18 -5.92
C ILE A 80 -3.60 8.91 -6.76
N SER A 81 -2.74 8.94 -7.78
CA SER A 81 -2.46 7.74 -8.57
C SER A 81 -1.85 6.63 -7.72
N GLY A 82 -0.88 6.95 -6.84
CA GLY A 82 -0.33 5.99 -5.88
C GLY A 82 -1.38 5.39 -4.97
N PHE A 83 -2.27 6.22 -4.44
CA PHE A 83 -3.38 5.77 -3.59
C PHE A 83 -4.31 4.82 -4.32
N VAL A 84 -4.77 5.20 -5.51
CA VAL A 84 -5.68 4.40 -6.32
C VAL A 84 -5.04 3.07 -6.70
N LEU A 85 -3.78 3.08 -7.15
CA LEU A 85 -3.07 1.84 -7.50
C LEU A 85 -2.88 0.90 -6.32
N GLY A 86 -2.61 1.43 -5.11
CA GLY A 86 -2.52 0.63 -3.89
C GLY A 86 -3.89 0.09 -3.43
N ALA A 87 -4.94 0.89 -3.58
CA ALA A 87 -6.29 0.56 -3.13
C ALA A 87 -7.00 -0.47 -4.02
N ILE A 88 -6.78 -0.42 -5.35
CA ILE A 88 -7.54 -1.22 -6.32
C ILE A 88 -7.47 -2.74 -6.04
N PRO A 89 -6.28 -3.37 -5.90
CA PRO A 89 -6.24 -4.82 -5.71
C PRO A 89 -6.94 -5.25 -4.43
N MET A 90 -6.79 -4.47 -3.35
CA MET A 90 -7.52 -4.71 -2.11
C MET A 90 -9.02 -4.61 -2.33
N ALA A 91 -9.47 -3.51 -2.92
CA ALA A 91 -10.88 -3.25 -3.14
C ALA A 91 -11.56 -4.34 -3.98
N ILE A 92 -10.86 -4.88 -5.00
CA ILE A 92 -11.37 -5.94 -5.85
C ILE A 92 -11.35 -7.29 -5.13
N PHE A 93 -10.21 -7.71 -4.58
CA PHE A 93 -10.07 -9.06 -4.02
C PHE A 93 -10.82 -9.25 -2.69
N THR A 94 -11.07 -8.17 -1.98
CA THR A 94 -11.85 -8.19 -0.73
C THR A 94 -13.20 -7.51 -0.89
N TRP A 95 -13.67 -7.30 -2.13
CA TRP A 95 -15.01 -6.76 -2.36
C TRP A 95 -16.06 -7.67 -1.72
N PRO A 96 -17.08 -7.09 -1.09
CA PRO A 96 -17.13 -6.47 0.23
C PRO A 96 -17.10 -7.52 1.35
N LEU A 97 -15.92 -8.04 1.66
CA LEU A 97 -15.62 -9.15 2.57
C LEU A 97 -16.03 -10.54 2.06
N ARG A 98 -15.77 -10.74 0.76
CA ARG A 98 -15.38 -11.99 0.08
C ARG A 98 -16.36 -13.18 0.21
N TYR A 99 -16.99 -13.46 -0.93
CA TYR A 99 -18.04 -14.45 -1.18
C TYR A 99 -19.41 -14.18 -0.52
N PRO A 100 -19.95 -12.95 -0.66
CA PRO A 100 -21.30 -12.63 -0.17
C PRO A 100 -22.38 -13.52 -0.78
N GLU A 101 -22.21 -13.98 -2.02
CA GLU A 101 -23.13 -14.87 -2.73
C GLU A 101 -23.34 -16.22 -2.03
N MET A 102 -22.39 -16.66 -1.21
CA MET A 102 -22.49 -17.90 -0.43
C MET A 102 -23.32 -17.74 0.85
N LYS A 103 -23.94 -16.56 1.08
CA LYS A 103 -24.73 -16.24 2.29
C LYS A 103 -23.99 -16.53 3.59
N THR A 104 -22.68 -16.32 3.59
CA THR A 104 -21.86 -16.58 4.77
C THR A 104 -22.04 -15.48 5.80
N SER A 105 -21.88 -15.85 7.07
CA SER A 105 -21.83 -14.89 8.18
C SER A 105 -20.42 -14.86 8.74
N ALA A 106 -19.90 -13.66 9.00
CA ALA A 106 -18.55 -13.45 9.49
C ALA A 106 -18.57 -12.54 10.72
N SER A 107 -17.63 -12.78 11.64
CA SER A 107 -17.43 -11.91 12.79
C SER A 107 -15.94 -11.76 13.08
N VAL A 108 -15.57 -10.58 13.56
CA VAL A 108 -14.21 -10.25 13.99
C VAL A 108 -14.31 -9.76 15.43
N ASN A 109 -13.58 -10.39 16.35
CA ASN A 109 -13.62 -10.08 17.78
C ASN A 109 -15.04 -10.06 18.38
N GLY A 110 -15.91 -10.95 17.90
CA GLY A 110 -17.31 -11.04 18.33
C GLY A 110 -18.27 -10.03 17.68
N VAL A 111 -17.77 -9.06 16.90
CA VAL A 111 -18.60 -8.11 16.15
C VAL A 111 -18.93 -8.71 14.79
N LYS A 112 -20.22 -8.78 14.44
CA LYS A 112 -20.67 -9.31 13.15
C LYS A 112 -20.30 -8.33 12.04
N THR A 113 -19.47 -8.76 11.11
CA THR A 113 -19.03 -7.98 9.95
C THR A 113 -19.82 -8.34 8.69
N MET A 114 -20.43 -9.53 8.65
CA MET A 114 -21.33 -9.95 7.59
C MET A 114 -22.41 -10.89 8.14
N ILE A 115 -23.66 -10.71 7.70
CA ILE A 115 -24.81 -11.54 8.07
C ILE A 115 -25.50 -11.98 6.78
N ASP A 116 -25.59 -13.29 6.56
CA ASP A 116 -26.22 -13.89 5.37
C ASP A 116 -25.75 -13.27 4.04
N GLY A 117 -24.44 -12.99 3.93
CA GLY A 117 -23.84 -12.38 2.74
C GLY A 117 -24.02 -10.87 2.63
N VAL A 118 -24.69 -10.23 3.59
CA VAL A 118 -24.85 -8.76 3.65
C VAL A 118 -23.84 -8.18 4.63
N PRO A 119 -22.88 -7.36 4.18
CA PRO A 119 -21.95 -6.68 5.07
C PRO A 119 -22.69 -5.74 6.02
N THR A 120 -22.35 -5.80 7.29
CA THR A 120 -22.85 -4.85 8.29
C THR A 120 -22.09 -3.52 8.17
N LEU A 121 -22.50 -2.51 8.94
CA LEU A 121 -21.75 -1.25 9.02
C LEU A 121 -20.28 -1.49 9.41
N ASP A 122 -20.04 -2.36 10.38
CA ASP A 122 -18.69 -2.74 10.81
C ASP A 122 -17.91 -3.45 9.70
N GLY A 123 -18.58 -4.28 8.88
CA GLY A 123 -17.99 -4.88 7.69
C GLY A 123 -17.54 -3.84 6.66
N TRP A 124 -18.37 -2.84 6.38
CA TRP A 124 -18.00 -1.73 5.50
C TRP A 124 -16.85 -0.90 6.05
N LEU A 125 -16.84 -0.61 7.35
CA LEU A 125 -15.75 0.11 7.99
C LEU A 125 -14.44 -0.68 7.93
N GLN A 126 -14.49 -1.99 8.18
CA GLN A 126 -13.32 -2.87 8.05
C GLN A 126 -12.80 -2.92 6.60
N PHE A 127 -13.71 -3.01 5.62
CA PHE A 127 -13.36 -2.95 4.20
C PHE A 127 -12.66 -1.63 3.86
N LEU A 128 -13.27 -0.49 4.24
CA LEU A 128 -12.71 0.84 4.01
C LEU A 128 -11.35 1.01 4.70
N GLN A 129 -11.19 0.48 5.92
CA GLN A 129 -9.91 0.52 6.64
C GLN A 129 -8.82 -0.24 5.87
N GLY A 130 -9.12 -1.45 5.39
CA GLY A 130 -8.18 -2.25 4.60
C GLY A 130 -7.79 -1.60 3.27
N VAL A 131 -8.78 -1.10 2.53
CA VAL A 131 -8.57 -0.38 1.26
C VAL A 131 -7.76 0.90 1.49
N SER A 132 -8.12 1.68 2.51
CA SER A 132 -7.41 2.91 2.85
C SER A 132 -5.98 2.63 3.29
N PHE A 133 -5.74 1.57 4.06
CA PHE A 133 -4.41 1.20 4.52
C PHE A 133 -3.47 0.90 3.34
N LEU A 134 -3.90 0.06 2.39
CA LEU A 134 -3.08 -0.23 1.20
C LEU A 134 -3.00 0.95 0.23
N GLY A 135 -4.06 1.76 0.13
CA GLY A 135 -4.01 3.02 -0.60
C GLY A 135 -2.96 3.98 -0.03
N VAL A 136 -2.90 4.16 1.29
CA VAL A 136 -1.89 4.99 1.95
C VAL A 136 -0.49 4.46 1.69
N CYS A 137 -0.28 3.14 1.72
CA CYS A 137 1.00 2.54 1.37
C CYS A 137 1.43 2.88 -0.07
N GLY A 138 0.49 2.81 -1.02
CA GLY A 138 0.71 3.24 -2.40
C GLY A 138 1.00 4.73 -2.54
N MET A 139 0.30 5.57 -1.77
CA MET A 139 0.53 7.02 -1.69
C MET A 139 1.94 7.34 -1.18
N VAL A 140 2.42 6.64 -0.15
CA VAL A 140 3.78 6.78 0.39
C VAL A 140 4.83 6.41 -0.66
N GLY A 141 4.62 5.33 -1.42
CA GLY A 141 5.48 4.98 -2.55
C GLY A 141 5.52 6.07 -3.62
N ALA A 142 4.35 6.62 -3.98
CA ALA A 142 4.25 7.71 -4.94
C ALA A 142 4.87 9.03 -4.43
N LEU A 143 4.78 9.30 -3.12
CA LEU A 143 5.46 10.41 -2.47
C LEU A 143 6.98 10.28 -2.57
N ALA A 144 7.52 9.10 -2.25
CA ALA A 144 8.95 8.82 -2.37
C ALA A 144 9.43 9.00 -3.81
N PHE A 145 8.65 8.49 -4.77
CA PHE A 145 8.90 8.70 -6.19
C PHE A 145 8.95 10.18 -6.53
N TRP A 146 7.94 10.95 -6.17
CA TRP A 146 7.85 12.37 -6.51
C TRP A 146 9.05 13.17 -5.97
N LEU A 147 9.42 12.92 -4.70
CA LEU A 147 10.52 13.65 -4.05
C LEU A 147 11.87 13.38 -4.72
N ALA A 148 12.09 12.14 -5.17
CA ALA A 148 13.33 11.71 -5.81
C ALA A 148 13.35 11.94 -7.33
N ALA A 149 12.19 12.03 -7.97
CA ALA A 149 12.08 12.23 -9.41
C ALA A 149 12.58 13.63 -9.81
N PRO A 150 13.30 13.77 -10.93
CA PRO A 150 13.77 15.08 -11.42
C PRO A 150 12.64 15.95 -12.00
N ASN A 151 11.37 15.53 -11.89
CA ASN A 151 10.25 16.03 -12.66
C ASN A 151 9.56 17.25 -12.03
N LYS A 152 10.30 18.05 -11.26
CA LYS A 152 9.75 19.28 -10.69
C LYS A 152 9.57 20.27 -11.84
N PRO A 153 8.38 20.88 -12.02
CA PRO A 153 8.24 21.97 -12.98
C PRO A 153 9.28 23.03 -12.60
N LEU A 154 10.07 23.47 -13.58
CA LEU A 154 10.93 24.63 -13.44
C LEU A 154 10.04 25.74 -12.86
N LYS A 155 10.43 26.26 -11.69
CA LYS A 155 9.81 27.45 -11.11
C LYS A 155 9.83 28.50 -12.22
N GLN A 156 8.67 28.81 -12.80
CA GLN A 156 8.56 29.99 -13.63
C GLN A 156 8.67 31.15 -12.65
N ASP A 157 9.87 31.68 -12.49
CA ASP A 157 10.07 32.98 -11.86
C ASP A 157 9.15 33.95 -12.60
N LYS A 158 8.18 34.47 -11.86
CA LYS A 158 7.47 35.70 -12.17
C LYS A 158 7.84 36.71 -11.10
#